data_AF-A0A6G4ZWI7-F1
#
_entry.id   AF-A0A6G4ZWI7-F1
#
_cell.length_a   1.000
_cell.length_b   1.000
_cell.length_c   1.000
_cell.angle_alpha   90.00
_cell.angle_beta   90.00
_cell.angle_gamma   90.00
#
_symmetry.space_group_name_H-M   'P 1'
#
loop_
_entity.id
_entity.type
_entity.pdbx_description
1 polymer ?
#
loop_
_entity_poly.entity_id
_entity_poly.type
_entity_poly.pdbx_seq_one_letter_code
_entity_poly.pdbx_strand_id
1 'polypeptide(L)'
;KLLRTGVCGGVHRRNAAVNRHGPGRFTRVTRDRRWKTDKMAILNLGRLLPLALLVMASASSTNEYYARWDHLDTRPLPQWYDQAKVGVLLYWGVFSVPSFGSEWLWYHWKGRQNSLFSDFMRANYRPNVTYQEFATAFTCELYNAERWVDLLVKSGVRYAVFTAKHFEGYTLWPSKRSWNWNSVDVGPKRDLLGEFAKALKTSTNIRLGVYYSQYASGASQSPSAQITSG
;
A
#
# COMPACT_ATOMS: atom_id res chain seq x y z
N LYS A 1 25.17 -1.23 38.92
CA LYS A 1 23.91 -1.51 39.66
C LYS A 1 22.92 -2.08 38.64
N LEU A 2 22.85 -3.37 38.29
CA LEU A 2 22.69 -4.59 39.09
C LEU A 2 21.55 -4.51 40.10
N LEU A 3 20.52 -5.35 39.86
CA LEU A 3 19.56 -6.07 40.73
C LEU A 3 18.40 -6.51 39.80
N ARG A 4 18.18 -7.77 39.36
CA ARG A 4 17.76 -9.01 40.07
C ARG A 4 16.74 -8.73 41.17
N THR A 5 15.52 -9.28 41.14
CA THR A 5 15.07 -10.68 41.41
C THR A 5 13.66 -10.89 40.79
N GLY A 6 13.04 -12.06 40.55
CA GLY A 6 13.09 -13.43 41.07
C GLY A 6 11.68 -13.85 41.58
N VAL A 7 11.34 -15.17 41.53
CA VAL A 7 10.18 -15.89 42.15
C VAL A 7 8.96 -16.14 41.22
N CYS A 8 8.30 -17.30 41.08
CA CYS A 8 8.37 -18.67 41.65
C CYS A 8 7.71 -19.69 40.69
N GLY A 9 8.03 -20.99 40.84
CA GLY A 9 7.18 -22.08 40.33
C GLY A 9 7.85 -23.47 40.26
N GLY A 10 7.94 -24.19 41.39
CA GLY A 10 8.01 -25.67 41.40
C GLY A 10 6.62 -26.26 41.08
N VAL A 11 6.37 -27.55 40.87
CA VAL A 11 6.88 -28.79 41.48
C VAL A 11 6.35 -29.98 40.63
N HIS A 12 7.15 -31.01 40.33
CA HIS A 12 6.86 -32.44 40.60
C HIS A 12 7.83 -33.39 39.89
N ARG A 13 8.63 -34.12 40.69
CA ARG A 13 9.31 -35.37 40.36
C ARG A 13 8.64 -36.49 41.16
N ARG A 14 8.43 -37.66 40.55
CA ARG A 14 8.53 -38.95 41.24
C ARG A 14 9.19 -40.00 40.32
N ASN A 15 10.25 -40.58 40.88
CA ASN A 15 10.94 -41.85 40.57
C ASN A 15 9.96 -43.05 40.78
N ALA A 16 10.19 -44.32 40.46
CA ALA A 16 11.20 -45.16 39.78
C ALA A 16 10.59 -46.59 39.73
N ALA A 17 11.13 -47.50 38.90
CA ALA A 17 11.53 -48.86 39.32
C ALA A 17 11.90 -49.75 38.11
N VAL A 18 13.02 -50.45 38.28
CA VAL A 18 13.64 -51.48 37.43
C VAL A 18 13.21 -52.86 37.92
N ASN A 19 13.08 -53.86 37.04
CA ASN A 19 13.33 -55.25 37.44
C ASN A 19 13.83 -56.16 36.30
N ARG A 20 14.67 -57.14 36.67
CA ARG A 20 15.60 -57.93 35.84
C ARG A 20 15.07 -59.33 35.43
N HIS A 21 15.73 -59.84 34.37
CA HIS A 21 15.89 -61.18 33.75
C HIS A 21 15.39 -62.51 34.38
N GLY A 22 15.04 -63.43 33.45
CA GLY A 22 15.19 -64.90 33.54
C GLY A 22 15.03 -65.58 32.15
N PRO A 23 15.65 -66.75 31.86
CA PRO A 23 16.12 -67.10 30.50
C PRO A 23 15.35 -68.24 29.79
N GLY A 24 15.41 -68.27 28.46
CA GLY A 24 14.93 -69.38 27.63
C GLY A 24 15.73 -69.48 26.32
N ARG A 25 16.42 -70.61 26.14
CA ARG A 25 17.28 -70.95 24.99
C ARG A 25 16.54 -71.98 24.15
N PHE A 26 16.29 -71.75 22.85
CA PHE A 26 16.12 -72.84 21.88
C PHE A 26 16.43 -72.40 20.43
N THR A 27 17.50 -73.02 19.91
CA THR A 27 17.77 -73.49 18.54
C THR A 27 17.49 -72.63 17.31
N ARG A 28 18.59 -72.37 16.59
CA ARG A 28 18.70 -71.97 15.19
C ARG A 28 18.03 -73.02 14.28
N VAL A 29 16.95 -72.64 13.61
CA VAL A 29 16.42 -73.35 12.44
C VAL A 29 16.83 -72.57 11.20
N THR A 30 17.85 -73.04 10.49
CA THR A 30 18.10 -72.65 9.11
C THR A 30 17.07 -73.35 8.24
N ARG A 31 16.09 -72.60 7.74
CA ARG A 31 15.26 -73.06 6.62
C ARG A 31 15.34 -72.03 5.51
N ASP A 32 16.17 -72.41 4.55
CA ASP A 32 16.28 -71.83 3.23
C ASP A 32 14.87 -71.83 2.59
N ARG A 33 14.27 -70.64 2.49
CA ARG A 33 13.09 -70.40 1.65
C ARG A 33 13.41 -69.24 0.74
N ARG A 34 13.87 -69.63 -0.45
CA ARG A 34 13.91 -68.83 -1.66
C ARG A 34 12.50 -68.34 -1.97
N TRP A 35 12.17 -67.14 -1.50
CA TRP A 35 10.96 -66.43 -1.89
C TRP A 35 11.15 -65.95 -3.33
N LYS A 36 10.50 -66.64 -4.28
CA LYS A 36 10.04 -66.00 -5.51
C LYS A 36 8.77 -65.25 -5.14
N THR A 37 8.89 -63.95 -4.88
CA THR A 37 7.74 -63.06 -4.85
C THR A 37 7.71 -62.31 -6.18
N ASP A 38 6.58 -62.49 -6.84
CA ASP A 38 6.26 -61.96 -8.14
C ASP A 38 6.43 -60.45 -8.19
N LYS A 39 6.89 -59.97 -9.35
CA LYS A 39 7.02 -58.56 -9.68
C LYS A 39 5.63 -57.94 -9.67
N MET A 40 5.20 -57.45 -8.51
CA MET A 40 4.07 -56.53 -8.41
C MET A 40 4.40 -55.35 -9.31
N ALA A 41 3.57 -55.17 -10.34
CA ALA A 41 3.60 -54.03 -11.22
C ALA A 41 3.55 -52.76 -10.37
N ILE A 42 4.69 -52.09 -10.24
CA ILE A 42 4.77 -50.69 -9.84
C ILE A 42 4.10 -49.94 -10.99
N LEU A 43 2.78 -49.81 -10.91
CA LEU A 43 1.99 -48.94 -11.78
C LEU A 43 2.49 -47.50 -11.56
N ASN A 44 3.37 -47.07 -12.47
CA ASN A 44 3.58 -45.73 -13.02
C ASN A 44 2.89 -44.52 -12.32
N LEU A 45 3.06 -44.32 -11.02
CA LEU A 45 2.67 -43.06 -10.35
C LEU A 45 3.54 -41.87 -10.80
N GLY A 46 4.74 -42.13 -11.34
CA GLY A 46 5.66 -41.09 -11.84
C GLY A 46 5.25 -40.47 -13.19
N ARG A 47 4.29 -41.06 -13.92
CA ARG A 47 3.88 -40.55 -15.26
C ARG A 47 2.66 -39.62 -15.23
N LEU A 48 1.95 -39.51 -14.10
CA LEU A 48 0.78 -38.64 -13.96
C LEU A 48 1.11 -37.25 -13.37
N LEU A 49 2.23 -37.11 -12.66
CA LEU A 49 2.71 -35.82 -12.14
C LEU A 49 3.01 -34.76 -13.21
N PRO A 50 3.70 -35.05 -14.34
CA PRO A 50 3.98 -34.02 -15.34
C PRO A 50 2.71 -33.60 -16.11
N LEU A 51 1.70 -34.47 -16.20
CA LEU A 51 0.43 -34.15 -16.86
C LEU A 51 -0.44 -33.26 -15.96
N ALA A 52 -0.44 -33.48 -14.64
CA ALA A 52 -1.10 -32.60 -13.67
C ALA A 52 -0.45 -31.20 -13.60
N LEU A 53 0.87 -31.10 -13.73
CA LEU A 53 1.57 -29.81 -13.81
C LEU A 53 1.27 -29.04 -15.11
N LEU A 54 1.08 -29.75 -16.23
CA LEU A 54 0.78 -29.13 -17.54
C LEU A 54 -0.66 -28.60 -17.63
N VAL A 55 -1.61 -29.24 -16.93
CA VAL A 55 -3.02 -28.77 -16.88
C VAL A 55 -3.17 -27.51 -16.02
N MET A 56 -2.36 -27.33 -14.98
CA MET A 56 -2.39 -26.11 -14.14
C MET A 56 -1.81 -24.87 -14.82
N ALA A 57 -1.10 -25.04 -15.95
CA ALA A 57 -0.52 -23.93 -16.72
C ALA A 57 -1.54 -23.25 -17.66
N SER A 58 -2.74 -23.81 -17.82
CA SER A 58 -3.74 -23.35 -18.80
C SER A 58 -4.94 -22.72 -18.11
N ALA A 59 -4.84 -21.42 -17.82
CA ALA A 59 -5.94 -20.43 -17.82
C ALA A 59 -5.60 -19.22 -16.93
N SER A 60 -4.52 -18.50 -17.25
CA SER A 60 -4.56 -17.05 -17.01
C SER A 60 -5.31 -16.44 -18.18
N SER A 61 -6.64 -16.53 -18.18
CA SER A 61 -7.46 -15.75 -19.11
C SER A 61 -7.29 -14.29 -18.73
N THR A 62 -6.43 -13.57 -19.45
CA THR A 62 -6.50 -12.12 -19.46
C THR A 62 -7.85 -11.77 -20.07
N ASN A 63 -8.84 -11.41 -19.24
CA ASN A 63 -10.05 -10.79 -19.75
C ASN A 63 -9.61 -9.53 -20.49
N GLU A 64 -9.65 -9.58 -21.81
CA GLU A 64 -9.34 -8.45 -22.66
C GLU A 64 -10.49 -7.45 -22.52
N TYR A 65 -10.22 -6.21 -22.15
CA TYR A 65 -11.26 -5.18 -21.98
C TYR A 65 -11.29 -4.23 -23.16
N TYR A 66 -12.48 -4.02 -23.74
CA TYR A 66 -12.70 -3.01 -24.78
C TYR A 66 -13.23 -1.69 -24.19
N ALA A 67 -12.95 -0.57 -24.86
CA ALA A 67 -13.41 0.76 -24.46
C ALA A 67 -14.91 0.99 -24.77
N ARG A 68 -15.77 0.13 -24.24
CA ARG A 68 -17.23 0.18 -24.36
C ARG A 68 -17.86 -0.18 -23.01
N TRP A 69 -18.97 0.47 -22.65
CA TRP A 69 -19.59 0.32 -21.33
C TRP A 69 -20.01 -1.12 -21.03
N ASP A 70 -20.64 -1.79 -22.01
CA ASP A 70 -21.05 -3.19 -21.91
C ASP A 70 -19.89 -4.13 -21.55
N HIS A 71 -18.67 -3.77 -21.93
CA HIS A 71 -17.48 -4.55 -21.62
C HIS A 71 -16.82 -4.15 -20.29
N LEU A 72 -16.75 -2.84 -19.97
CA LEU A 72 -16.14 -2.36 -18.74
C LEU A 72 -16.95 -2.76 -17.49
N ASP A 73 -18.27 -2.83 -17.63
CA ASP A 73 -19.19 -3.20 -16.54
C ASP A 73 -19.09 -4.68 -16.16
N THR A 74 -18.50 -5.52 -17.03
CA THR A 74 -18.23 -6.94 -16.72
C THR A 74 -17.08 -7.13 -15.72
N ARG A 75 -16.30 -6.08 -15.44
CA ARG A 75 -15.12 -6.19 -14.58
C ARG A 75 -15.56 -6.44 -13.13
N PRO A 76 -15.26 -7.62 -12.54
CA PRO A 76 -15.66 -7.90 -11.18
C PRO A 76 -14.91 -7.01 -10.20
N LEU A 77 -15.50 -6.77 -9.03
CA LEU A 77 -14.79 -6.14 -7.93
C LEU A 77 -13.57 -7.01 -7.57
N PRO A 78 -12.34 -6.45 -7.54
CA PRO A 78 -11.17 -7.22 -7.16
C PRO A 78 -11.34 -7.79 -5.73
N GLN A 79 -11.12 -9.10 -5.57
CA GLN A 79 -11.34 -9.80 -4.30
C GLN A 79 -10.57 -9.16 -3.14
N TRP A 80 -9.35 -8.66 -3.39
CA TRP A 80 -8.57 -7.98 -2.37
C TRP A 80 -9.27 -6.74 -1.80
N TYR A 81 -10.02 -6.00 -2.63
CA TYR A 81 -10.68 -4.75 -2.21
C TYR A 81 -11.87 -5.06 -1.30
N ASP A 82 -12.67 -6.06 -1.68
CA ASP A 82 -13.72 -6.57 -0.80
C ASP A 82 -13.12 -7.04 0.53
N GLN A 83 -12.03 -7.81 0.51
CA GLN A 83 -11.36 -8.29 1.72
C GLN A 83 -10.66 -7.20 2.55
N ALA A 84 -10.37 -6.04 1.95
CA ALA A 84 -9.58 -5.00 2.59
C ALA A 84 -10.32 -4.36 3.77
N LYS A 85 -11.64 -4.15 3.61
CA LYS A 85 -12.60 -3.56 4.56
C LYS A 85 -12.30 -2.13 5.01
N VAL A 86 -11.06 -1.81 5.38
CA VAL A 86 -10.62 -0.50 5.88
C VAL A 86 -9.38 -0.02 5.13
N GLY A 87 -9.38 1.27 4.79
CA GLY A 87 -8.25 1.98 4.21
C GLY A 87 -8.19 3.43 4.67
N VAL A 88 -7.05 4.08 4.44
CA VAL A 88 -6.81 5.49 4.79
C VAL A 88 -6.70 6.33 3.53
N LEU A 89 -7.41 7.46 3.48
CA LEU A 89 -7.20 8.50 2.48
C LEU A 89 -6.33 9.62 3.07
N LEU A 90 -5.24 9.94 2.40
CA LEU A 90 -4.32 11.01 2.76
C LEU A 90 -4.60 12.23 1.89
N TYR A 91 -5.27 13.22 2.47
CA TYR A 91 -5.55 14.50 1.83
C TYR A 91 -4.48 15.52 2.16
N TRP A 92 -3.61 15.78 1.18
CA TRP A 92 -2.42 16.59 1.40
C TRP A 92 -2.00 17.29 0.12
N GLY A 93 -1.54 18.53 0.22
CA GLY A 93 -1.15 19.36 -0.91
C GLY A 93 -0.86 20.79 -0.49
N VAL A 94 -0.81 21.71 -1.46
CA VAL A 94 -0.47 23.12 -1.22
C VAL A 94 -1.45 23.80 -0.26
N PHE A 95 -2.72 23.42 -0.28
CA PHE A 95 -3.74 23.91 0.66
C PHE A 95 -3.42 23.59 2.12
N SER A 96 -2.52 22.64 2.40
CA SER A 96 -2.08 22.32 3.75
C SER A 96 -1.13 23.37 4.32
N VAL A 97 -0.50 24.22 3.51
CA VAL A 97 0.44 25.24 4.00
C VAL A 97 -0.25 26.26 4.90
N PRO A 98 -1.39 26.88 4.52
CA PRO A 98 -2.11 27.77 5.43
C PRO A 98 -2.82 27.05 6.58
N SER A 99 -3.07 25.74 6.45
CA SER A 99 -3.71 24.91 7.48
C SER A 99 -5.02 25.51 8.03
N PHE A 100 -5.85 26.09 7.15
CA PHE A 100 -7.06 26.82 7.55
C PHE A 100 -8.30 26.39 6.76
N GLY A 101 -9.40 26.18 7.46
CA GLY A 101 -10.70 25.84 6.89
C GLY A 101 -10.75 24.42 6.34
N SER A 102 -10.32 24.23 5.10
CA SER A 102 -10.34 22.93 4.40
C SER A 102 -9.42 22.94 3.18
N GLU A 103 -9.32 21.81 2.49
CA GLU A 103 -8.71 21.70 1.17
C GLU A 103 -9.31 22.66 0.13
N TRP A 104 -10.51 23.19 0.41
CA TRP A 104 -11.22 24.15 -0.44
C TRP A 104 -10.75 25.61 -0.26
N LEU A 105 -9.62 25.85 0.43
CA LEU A 105 -9.11 27.19 0.71
C LEU A 105 -9.06 28.09 -0.52
N TRP A 106 -8.52 27.62 -1.66
CA TRP A 106 -8.50 28.41 -2.90
C TRP A 106 -9.90 28.81 -3.35
N TYR A 107 -10.83 27.84 -3.36
CA TYR A 107 -12.18 28.08 -3.84
C TYR A 107 -12.92 29.06 -2.92
N HIS A 108 -12.81 28.91 -1.61
CA HIS A 108 -13.47 29.81 -0.67
C HIS A 108 -12.85 31.21 -0.68
N TRP A 109 -11.52 31.31 -0.81
CA TRP A 109 -10.83 32.60 -0.85
C TRP A 109 -10.99 33.33 -2.18
N LYS A 110 -10.69 32.68 -3.31
CA LYS A 110 -10.65 33.33 -4.62
C LYS A 110 -11.90 33.10 -5.47
N GLY A 111 -12.55 31.95 -5.34
CA GLY A 111 -13.76 31.63 -6.10
C GLY A 111 -15.01 32.29 -5.51
N ARG A 112 -15.29 32.02 -4.23
CA ARG A 112 -16.48 32.52 -3.52
C ARG A 112 -16.25 33.83 -2.78
N GLN A 113 -15.00 34.23 -2.59
CA GLN A 113 -14.63 35.42 -1.82
C GLN A 113 -15.31 35.45 -0.44
N ASN A 114 -15.29 34.30 0.23
CA ASN A 114 -15.85 34.15 1.56
C ASN A 114 -15.09 35.05 2.55
N SER A 115 -15.82 35.79 3.39
CA SER A 115 -15.24 36.76 4.32
C SER A 115 -14.32 36.10 5.35
N LEU A 116 -14.68 34.95 5.92
CA LEU A 116 -13.85 34.24 6.90
C LEU A 116 -12.46 33.90 6.34
N PHE A 117 -12.42 33.40 5.10
CA PHE A 117 -11.16 33.09 4.42
C PHE A 117 -10.40 34.36 4.08
N SER A 118 -11.08 35.38 3.53
CA SER A 118 -10.45 36.64 3.16
C SER A 118 -9.85 37.38 4.36
N ASP A 119 -10.54 37.36 5.50
CA ASP A 119 -10.10 37.95 6.77
C ASP A 119 -8.90 37.20 7.34
N PHE A 120 -8.94 35.87 7.33
CA PHE A 120 -7.80 35.04 7.70
C PHE A 120 -6.58 35.37 6.82
N MET A 121 -6.76 35.47 5.50
CA MET A 121 -5.67 35.79 4.58
C MET A 121 -5.09 37.19 4.83
N ARG A 122 -5.94 38.19 5.08
CA ARG A 122 -5.50 39.57 5.40
C ARG A 122 -4.77 39.67 6.73
N ALA A 123 -5.15 38.87 7.72
CA ALA A 123 -4.57 38.91 9.06
C ALA A 123 -3.21 38.19 9.15
N ASN A 124 -3.00 37.14 8.34
CA ASN A 124 -1.84 36.24 8.49
C ASN A 124 -0.81 36.35 7.37
N TYR A 125 -1.13 36.99 6.24
CA TYR A 125 -0.24 37.09 5.10
C TYR A 125 -0.11 38.53 4.60
N ARG A 126 1.01 38.80 3.91
CA ARG A 126 1.24 40.11 3.30
C ARG A 126 0.14 40.48 2.30
N PRO A 127 -0.13 41.77 2.11
CA PRO A 127 -0.98 42.23 1.02
C PRO A 127 -0.53 41.64 -0.33
N ASN A 128 -1.51 41.31 -1.18
CA ASN A 128 -1.30 40.76 -2.53
C ASN A 128 -0.63 39.38 -2.60
N VAL A 129 -0.57 38.60 -1.50
CA VAL A 129 -0.17 37.19 -1.56
C VAL A 129 -1.02 36.42 -2.58
N THR A 130 -0.36 35.62 -3.43
CA THR A 130 -1.00 34.71 -4.36
C THR A 130 -1.03 33.29 -3.80
N TYR A 131 -1.94 32.45 -4.27
CA TYR A 131 -2.01 31.06 -3.82
C TYR A 131 -0.82 30.25 -4.33
N GLN A 132 -0.27 30.61 -5.49
CA GLN A 132 0.89 29.97 -6.08
C GLN A 132 2.13 30.05 -5.19
N GLU A 133 2.27 31.12 -4.41
CA GLU A 133 3.36 31.29 -3.45
C GLU A 133 3.35 30.22 -2.35
N PHE A 134 2.20 29.63 -2.02
CA PHE A 134 2.14 28.53 -1.07
C PHE A 134 2.83 27.27 -1.57
N ALA A 135 2.95 27.08 -2.89
CA ALA A 135 3.71 25.95 -3.42
C ALA A 135 5.20 26.06 -3.06
N THR A 136 5.76 27.27 -3.03
CA THR A 136 7.15 27.49 -2.59
C THR A 136 7.33 27.19 -1.10
N ALA A 137 6.32 27.49 -0.28
CA ALA A 137 6.32 27.21 1.16
C ALA A 137 5.98 25.74 1.50
N PHE A 138 5.48 24.96 0.53
CA PHE A 138 5.19 23.54 0.69
C PHE A 138 6.48 22.70 0.61
N THR A 139 7.38 22.87 1.58
CA THR A 139 8.74 22.28 1.54
C THR A 139 8.79 20.80 1.90
N CYS A 140 7.77 20.30 2.62
CA CYS A 140 7.68 18.91 3.08
C CYS A 140 8.94 18.45 3.84
N GLU A 141 9.59 19.34 4.59
CA GLU A 141 10.89 19.10 5.21
C GLU A 141 10.89 17.87 6.14
N LEU A 142 9.80 17.68 6.88
CA LEU A 142 9.65 16.55 7.82
C LEU A 142 8.97 15.33 7.20
N TYR A 143 8.66 15.36 5.89
CA TYR A 143 8.01 14.25 5.22
C TYR A 143 8.98 13.08 5.01
N ASN A 144 8.59 11.91 5.55
CA ASN A 144 9.28 10.65 5.37
C ASN A 144 8.24 9.56 5.03
N ALA A 145 8.31 9.04 3.81
CA ALA A 145 7.39 8.04 3.29
C ALA A 145 7.43 6.73 4.12
N GLU A 146 8.61 6.28 4.55
CA GLU A 146 8.76 5.04 5.33
C GLU A 146 8.07 5.16 6.70
N ARG A 147 8.19 6.31 7.37
CA ARG A 147 7.51 6.55 8.65
C ARG A 147 5.98 6.55 8.49
N TRP A 148 5.47 7.12 7.41
CA TRP A 148 4.03 7.08 7.13
C TRP A 148 3.57 5.65 6.85
N VAL A 149 4.33 4.88 6.07
CA VAL A 149 4.01 3.48 5.77
C VAL A 149 4.07 2.60 7.02
N ASP A 150 5.07 2.78 7.89
CA ASP A 150 5.15 2.10 9.19
C ASP A 150 3.91 2.37 10.06
N LEU A 151 3.44 3.62 10.10
CA LEU A 151 2.20 3.97 10.81
C LEU A 151 0.98 3.28 10.19
N LEU A 152 0.88 3.23 8.86
CA LEU A 152 -0.21 2.55 8.17
C LEU A 152 -0.22 1.04 8.47
N VAL A 153 0.95 0.39 8.48
CA VAL A 153 1.07 -1.02 8.87
C VAL A 153 0.59 -1.22 10.31
N LYS A 154 1.03 -0.37 11.24
CA LYS A 154 0.61 -0.43 12.65
C LYS A 154 -0.88 -0.18 12.84
N SER A 155 -1.50 0.61 11.98
CA SER A 155 -2.95 0.83 12.00
C SER A 155 -3.78 -0.37 11.49
N GLY A 156 -3.15 -1.35 10.84
CA GLY A 156 -3.80 -2.57 10.35
C GLY A 156 -4.59 -2.41 9.05
N VAL A 157 -4.50 -1.26 8.37
CA VAL A 157 -5.20 -1.04 7.11
C VAL A 157 -4.61 -1.86 5.96
N ARG A 158 -5.44 -2.16 4.98
CA ARG A 158 -5.05 -3.00 3.82
C ARG A 158 -4.90 -2.22 2.52
N TYR A 159 -5.34 -0.96 2.50
CA TYR A 159 -5.06 -0.03 1.41
C TYR A 159 -4.93 1.41 1.92
N ALA A 160 -4.19 2.21 1.18
CA ALA A 160 -4.04 3.63 1.40
C ALA A 160 -4.21 4.38 0.08
N VAL A 161 -4.96 5.48 0.11
CA VAL A 161 -5.18 6.36 -1.05
C VAL A 161 -4.41 7.64 -0.83
N PHE A 162 -3.54 8.00 -1.77
CA PHE A 162 -2.73 9.21 -1.69
C PHE A 162 -3.23 10.25 -2.69
N THR A 163 -3.30 11.51 -2.26
CA THR A 163 -3.71 12.61 -3.15
C THR A 163 -2.63 12.84 -4.20
N ALA A 164 -2.98 12.60 -5.44
CA ALA A 164 -2.11 12.91 -6.57
C ALA A 164 -2.28 14.33 -7.07
N LYS A 165 -3.54 14.72 -7.25
CA LYS A 165 -3.94 16.04 -7.72
C LYS A 165 -5.27 16.38 -7.09
N HIS A 166 -5.33 17.52 -6.43
CA HIS A 166 -6.57 18.07 -5.94
C HIS A 166 -7.12 19.16 -6.89
N PHE A 167 -8.24 19.82 -6.56
CA PHE A 167 -8.89 20.72 -7.51
C PHE A 167 -8.04 21.95 -7.81
N GLU A 168 -7.07 22.36 -6.98
CA GLU A 168 -6.14 23.45 -7.32
C GLU A 168 -5.14 23.08 -8.42
N GLY A 169 -5.14 21.82 -8.86
CA GLY A 169 -4.39 21.35 -10.02
C GLY A 169 -2.91 21.06 -9.77
N TYR A 170 -2.41 21.28 -8.55
CA TYR A 170 -1.04 20.97 -8.16
C TYR A 170 -0.86 19.45 -8.03
N THR A 171 0.16 18.89 -8.70
CA THR A 171 0.42 17.45 -8.64
C THR A 171 1.54 17.09 -7.68
N LEU A 172 1.36 16.02 -6.90
CA LEU A 172 2.39 15.49 -5.98
C LEU A 172 3.36 14.50 -6.66
N TRP A 173 3.45 14.58 -7.99
CA TRP A 173 4.33 13.80 -8.88
C TRP A 173 4.80 14.70 -10.05
N PRO A 174 5.88 14.35 -10.79
CA PRO A 174 6.38 15.11 -11.94
C PRO A 174 5.47 14.99 -13.17
N SER A 175 4.33 15.68 -13.15
CA SER A 175 3.32 15.59 -14.22
C SER A 175 3.75 16.36 -15.45
N LYS A 176 3.83 15.70 -16.61
CA LYS A 176 4.03 16.38 -17.91
C LYS A 176 2.89 17.32 -18.27
N ARG A 177 1.69 17.13 -17.69
CA ARG A 177 0.50 17.95 -17.95
C ARG A 177 0.42 19.18 -17.03
N SER A 178 0.90 19.05 -15.79
CA SER A 178 0.98 20.14 -14.82
C SER A 178 2.42 20.64 -14.72
N TRP A 179 3.00 20.96 -15.88
CA TRP A 179 4.36 21.50 -15.97
C TRP A 179 4.47 22.78 -15.13
N ASN A 180 5.54 22.89 -14.34
CA ASN A 180 5.80 24.00 -13.43
C ASN A 180 4.74 24.23 -12.33
N TRP A 181 3.83 23.26 -12.13
CA TRP A 181 2.83 23.28 -11.07
C TRP A 181 2.70 21.90 -10.42
N ASN A 182 3.84 21.42 -9.89
CA ASN A 182 3.96 20.12 -9.23
C ASN A 182 5.11 20.11 -8.20
N SER A 183 5.14 19.08 -7.36
CA SER A 183 6.09 18.92 -6.24
C SER A 183 7.56 18.76 -6.62
N VAL A 184 7.84 18.42 -7.88
CA VAL A 184 9.22 18.32 -8.38
C VAL A 184 9.69 19.69 -8.89
N ASP A 185 8.82 20.41 -9.61
CA ASP A 185 9.17 21.70 -10.22
C ASP A 185 9.14 22.86 -9.22
N VAL A 186 8.26 22.86 -8.21
CA VAL A 186 8.16 23.94 -7.20
C VAL A 186 7.82 23.37 -5.82
N GLY A 187 8.42 23.93 -4.77
CA GLY A 187 8.27 23.46 -3.40
C GLY A 187 9.33 22.43 -3.03
N PRO A 188 8.97 21.18 -2.74
CA PRO A 188 9.84 20.22 -2.06
C PRO A 188 10.90 19.58 -2.97
N LYS A 189 10.81 19.79 -4.30
CA LYS A 189 11.72 19.22 -5.32
C LYS A 189 11.79 17.69 -5.27
N ARG A 190 10.65 17.06 -4.97
CA ARG A 190 10.52 15.62 -4.69
C ARG A 190 9.28 15.04 -5.34
N ASP A 191 9.38 13.80 -5.82
CA ASP A 191 8.24 13.01 -6.28
C ASP A 191 7.58 12.35 -5.06
N LEU A 192 6.70 13.09 -4.37
CA LEU A 192 6.13 12.67 -3.09
C LEU A 192 5.24 11.44 -3.24
N LEU A 193 4.40 11.38 -4.29
CA LEU A 193 3.61 10.19 -4.58
C LEU A 193 4.52 9.00 -4.94
N GLY A 194 5.55 9.22 -5.76
CA GLY A 194 6.50 8.17 -6.14
C GLY A 194 7.24 7.59 -4.94
N GLU A 195 7.70 8.44 -4.02
CA GLU A 195 8.33 8.03 -2.76
C GLU A 195 7.38 7.19 -1.90
N PHE A 196 6.13 7.64 -1.72
CA PHE A 196 5.10 6.90 -0.97
C PHE A 196 4.78 5.54 -1.61
N ALA A 197 4.59 5.54 -2.94
CA ALA A 197 4.31 4.33 -3.71
C ALA A 197 5.45 3.32 -3.60
N LYS A 198 6.70 3.79 -3.69
CA LYS A 198 7.89 2.96 -3.54
C LYS A 198 7.98 2.37 -2.14
N ALA A 199 7.74 3.17 -1.09
CA ALA A 199 7.77 2.71 0.29
C ALA A 199 6.74 1.60 0.54
N LEU A 200 5.48 1.81 0.13
CA LEU A 200 4.41 0.81 0.25
C LEU A 200 4.77 -0.50 -0.47
N LYS A 201 5.21 -0.40 -1.73
CA LYS A 201 5.54 -1.54 -2.58
C LYS A 201 6.71 -2.38 -2.04
N THR A 202 7.66 -1.73 -1.37
CA THR A 202 8.91 -2.38 -0.93
C THR A 202 8.78 -3.03 0.44
N SER A 203 7.91 -2.51 1.31
CA SER A 203 7.88 -2.89 2.74
C SER A 203 6.57 -3.51 3.22
N THR A 204 5.52 -3.55 2.39
CA THR A 204 4.18 -3.95 2.84
C THR A 204 3.36 -4.66 1.77
N ASN A 205 2.23 -5.25 2.19
CA ASN A 205 1.16 -5.71 1.31
C ASN A 205 -0.01 -4.71 1.22
N ILE A 206 0.17 -3.48 1.70
CA ILE A 206 -0.85 -2.44 1.63
C ILE A 206 -0.99 -1.98 0.18
N ARG A 207 -2.22 -2.00 -0.34
CA ARG A 207 -2.50 -1.57 -1.72
C ARG A 207 -2.51 -0.05 -1.81
N LEU A 208 -1.83 0.49 -2.81
CA LEU A 208 -1.91 1.91 -3.13
C LEU A 208 -3.12 2.21 -4.02
N GLY A 209 -3.95 3.15 -3.59
CA GLY A 209 -4.88 3.89 -4.43
C GLY A 209 -4.37 5.31 -4.66
N VAL A 210 -4.88 5.97 -5.70
CA VAL A 210 -4.54 7.35 -6.02
C VAL A 210 -5.82 8.17 -6.15
N TYR A 211 -5.91 9.26 -5.40
CA TYR A 211 -6.98 10.22 -5.55
C TYR A 211 -6.60 11.28 -6.58
N TYR A 212 -7.42 11.44 -7.61
CA TYR A 212 -7.21 12.41 -8.68
C TYR A 212 -8.48 13.20 -8.96
N SER A 213 -8.46 14.50 -8.64
CA SER A 213 -9.54 15.40 -9.02
C SER A 213 -9.47 15.69 -10.51
N GLN A 214 -10.53 15.36 -11.27
CA GLN A 214 -10.59 15.66 -12.70
C GLN A 214 -10.66 17.17 -12.97
N TYR A 215 -11.27 17.91 -12.05
CA TYR A 215 -11.35 19.36 -12.15
C TYR A 215 -10.03 20.03 -11.74
N ALA A 216 -9.69 21.12 -12.42
CA ALA A 216 -8.62 22.03 -12.03
C ALA A 216 -9.20 23.44 -12.01
N SER A 217 -9.12 24.12 -10.88
CA SER A 217 -9.48 25.53 -10.74
C SER A 217 -8.45 26.40 -11.47
N GLY A 218 -8.79 27.67 -11.68
CA GLY A 218 -7.88 28.66 -12.29
C GLY A 218 -6.54 28.85 -11.56
N ALA A 219 -6.33 28.27 -10.37
CA ALA A 219 -5.04 28.28 -9.69
C ALA A 219 -3.91 27.66 -10.52
N SER A 220 -4.24 26.67 -11.37
CA SER A 220 -3.28 26.00 -12.24
C SER A 220 -3.01 26.73 -13.57
N GLN A 221 -3.68 27.85 -13.85
CA GLN A 221 -3.47 28.58 -15.09
C GLN A 221 -2.19 29.43 -14.98
N SER A 222 -1.21 29.08 -15.82
CA SER A 222 -0.02 29.91 -16.09
C SER A 222 -0.44 31.36 -16.43
N PRO A 223 0.35 32.39 -16.07
CA PRO A 223 0.09 33.77 -16.48
C PRO A 223 -0.16 33.95 -17.98
N SER A 224 0.38 33.05 -18.82
CA SER A 224 0.19 33.06 -20.27
C SER A 224 -1.20 32.60 -20.75
N ALA A 225 -1.99 31.90 -19.91
CA ALA A 225 -3.33 31.45 -20.28
C ALA A 225 -4.41 32.53 -20.09
N GLN A 226 -4.10 33.64 -19.40
CA GLN A 226 -5.01 34.75 -19.18
C GLN A 226 -5.12 35.72 -20.37
N ILE A 227 -4.34 35.53 -21.45
CA ILE A 227 -4.28 36.46 -22.60
C ILE A 227 -5.28 36.10 -23.72
N THR A 228 -6.01 34.98 -23.64
CA THR A 228 -6.85 34.51 -24.78
C THR A 228 -8.36 34.48 -24.51
N SER A 229 -8.84 35.17 -23.49
CA SER A 229 -10.29 35.32 -23.25
C SER A 229 -10.69 36.79 -23.07
N GLY A 230 -10.42 37.59 -24.09
CA GLY A 230 -10.97 38.93 -24.32
C GLY A 230 -11.70 38.95 -25.66
#